data_AF-W9G5D6-F1
#
_entry.id   AF-W9G5D6-F1
#
_cell.length_a   1.000
_cell.length_b   1.000
_cell.length_c   1.000
_cell.angle_alpha   90.00
_cell.angle_beta   90.00
_cell.angle_gamma   90.00
#
_symmetry.space_group_name_H-M   'P 1'
#
loop_
_entity.id
_entity.type
_entity.pdbx_description
1 polymer ?
#
loop_
_entity_poly.entity_id
_entity_poly.type
_entity_poly.pdbx_seq_one_letter_code
_entity_poly.pdbx_strand_id
1 'polypeptide(L)' 'MEHLLVFPERGVAEEVAEALSDEGLHDVRVVREALAGEDDSEDHEWAVYVRTPDEPSYAARFVALAADHDGWYDPNPTS' A
#
# COMPACT_ATOMS: atom_id res chain seq x y z
N MET A 1 8.12 -11.13 -3.10
CA MET A 1 8.45 -9.87 -2.41
C MET A 1 7.24 -9.38 -1.63
N GLU A 2 7.51 -8.62 -0.58
CA GLU A 2 6.49 -7.94 0.21
C GLU A 2 6.47 -6.49 -0.23
N HIS A 3 5.28 -5.94 -0.38
CA HIS A 3 5.06 -4.62 -0.93
C HIS A 3 4.08 -3.88 -0.05
N LEU A 4 4.40 -2.63 0.28
CA LEU A 4 3.51 -1.73 0.99
C LEU A 4 3.12 -0.59 0.07
N LEU A 5 1.83 -0.29 -0.03
CA LEU A 5 1.36 0.92 -0.67
C LEU A 5 0.61 1.75 0.36
N VAL A 6 1.08 2.94 0.66
CA VAL A 6 0.52 3.80 1.69
C VAL A 6 -0.25 4.94 1.04
N PHE A 7 -1.45 5.19 1.53
CA PHE A 7 -2.40 6.13 0.99
C PHE A 7 -2.95 7.03 2.11
N PRO A 8 -3.25 8.30 1.81
CA PRO A 8 -3.89 9.20 2.76
C PRO A 8 -5.34 8.77 3.06
N GLU A 9 -6.03 8.20 2.08
CA GLU A 9 -7.45 7.85 2.18
C GLU A 9 -7.68 6.35 2.34
N ARG A 10 -8.51 5.96 3.32
CA ARG A 10 -8.90 4.55 3.51
C ARG A 10 -9.58 3.96 2.28
N GLY A 11 -10.49 4.73 1.67
CA GLY A 11 -11.26 4.27 0.51
C GLY A 11 -10.35 3.87 -0.66
N VAL A 12 -9.28 4.64 -0.87
CA VAL A 12 -8.24 4.34 -1.86
C VAL A 12 -7.50 3.05 -1.49
N ALA A 13 -7.08 2.90 -0.24
CA ALA A 13 -6.40 1.69 0.22
C ALA A 13 -7.28 0.43 0.07
N GLU A 14 -8.57 0.52 0.38
CA GLU A 14 -9.54 -0.57 0.20
C GLU A 14 -9.74 -0.90 -1.29
N GLU A 15 -9.93 0.10 -2.15
CA GLU A 15 -10.08 -0.09 -3.60
C GLU A 15 -8.86 -0.75 -4.23
N VAL A 16 -7.66 -0.28 -3.89
CA VAL A 16 -6.40 -0.86 -4.35
C VAL A 16 -6.27 -2.29 -3.85
N ALA A 17 -6.57 -2.56 -2.58
CA ALA A 17 -6.52 -3.92 -2.04
C ALA A 17 -7.48 -4.87 -2.76
N GLU A 18 -8.71 -4.44 -3.04
CA GLU A 18 -9.68 -5.24 -3.81
C GLU A 18 -9.19 -5.49 -5.24
N ALA A 19 -8.68 -4.47 -5.92
CA ALA A 19 -8.14 -4.60 -7.28
C ALA A 19 -6.98 -5.61 -7.32
N LEU A 20 -6.06 -5.54 -6.36
CA LEU A 20 -4.93 -6.47 -6.25
C LEU A 20 -5.39 -7.91 -5.95
N SER A 21 -6.42 -8.06 -5.11
CA SER A 21 -6.99 -9.37 -4.81
C SER A 21 -7.75 -9.96 -6.01
N ASP A 22 -8.42 -9.13 -6.82
CA ASP A 22 -9.11 -9.55 -8.05
C ASP A 22 -8.12 -10.00 -9.13
N GLU A 23 -6.95 -9.36 -9.19
CA GLU A 23 -5.83 -9.80 -10.05
C GLU A 23 -5.24 -11.17 -9.65
N GLY A 24 -5.62 -11.70 -8.49
CA GLY A 24 -5.13 -12.98 -7.97
C GLY A 24 -3.85 -12.87 -7.15
N LEU A 25 -3.52 -11.69 -6.63
CA LEU A 25 -2.45 -11.56 -5.65
C LEU A 25 -2.90 -12.12 -4.30
N HIS A 26 -1.96 -12.80 -3.65
CA HIS A 26 -2.21 -13.44 -2.36
C HIS A 26 -1.75 -12.54 -1.22
N ASP A 27 -2.36 -12.70 -0.05
CA ASP A 27 -1.95 -12.03 1.19
C ASP A 27 -2.13 -10.49 1.16
N VAL A 28 -3.13 -10.00 0.41
CA VAL A 28 -3.49 -8.57 0.36
C VAL A 28 -4.23 -8.17 1.64
N ARG A 29 -3.73 -7.15 2.35
CA ARG A 29 -4.29 -6.69 3.63
C ARG A 29 -4.14 -5.19 3.80
N VAL A 30 -5.23 -4.53 4.14
CA VAL A 30 -5.22 -3.12 4.54
C VAL A 30 -4.87 -3.02 6.02
N VAL A 31 -3.86 -2.24 6.36
CA VAL A 31 -3.41 -1.92 7.71
C VAL A 31 -3.43 -0.41 7.91
N ARG A 32 -3.78 0.04 9.11
CA ARG A 32 -3.72 1.46 9.45
C ARG A 32 -2.32 1.75 9.97
N GLU A 33 -1.56 2.56 9.24
CA GLU A 33 -0.25 3.05 9.67
C GLU A 33 -0.50 4.31 10.50
N ALA A 34 -0.17 4.22 11.79
CA ALA A 34 -0.07 5.42 12.61
C ALA A 34 1.38 5.87 12.53
N LEU A 35 1.71 6.71 11.54
CA LEU A 35 3.01 7.39 11.55
C LEU A 35 3.09 8.13 12.89
N ALA A 36 4.06 7.71 13.72
CA ALA A 36 4.28 8.25 15.05
C ALA A 36 4.89 9.66 14.94
N GLY A 37 4.08 10.61 14.46
CA GLY A 37 4.43 12.02 14.30
C GLY A 37 3.55 12.87 15.21
N GLU A 38 4.19 13.64 16.07
CA GLU A 38 3.63 14.49 17.12
C GLU A 38 2.84 15.71 16.60
N ASP A 39 1.84 15.54 15.72
CA ASP A 39 0.96 16.66 15.36
C ASP A 39 -0.51 16.22 15.19
N ASP A 40 -1.38 16.92 15.91
CA ASP A 40 -2.84 16.75 16.08
C ASP A 40 -3.63 16.99 14.78
N SER A 41 -3.29 16.27 13.72
CA SER A 41 -4.08 16.19 12.49
C SER A 41 -4.58 14.75 12.35
N GLU A 42 -5.89 14.55 12.52
CA GLU A 42 -6.57 13.26 12.61
C GLU A 42 -6.55 12.42 11.30
N ASP A 43 -5.65 12.71 10.36
CA ASP A 43 -5.49 11.95 9.12
C ASP A 43 -4.70 10.68 9.42
N HIS A 44 -5.44 9.59 9.61
CA HIS A 44 -4.85 8.26 9.69
C HIS A 44 -4.45 7.81 8.29
N GLU A 45 -3.17 7.50 8.11
CA GLU A 45 -2.66 6.92 6.88
C GLU A 45 -2.98 5.41 6.82
N TRP A 46 -3.30 4.93 5.62
CA TRP A 46 -3.72 3.56 5.37
C TRP A 46 -2.75 2.89 4.41
N ALA A 47 -2.21 1.76 4.82
CA ALA A 47 -1.28 0.98 4.02
C ALA A 47 -1.89 -0.33 3.54
N VAL A 48 -1.58 -0.71 2.32
CA VAL A 48 -1.96 -1.96 1.70
C VAL A 48 -0.71 -2.82 1.61
N TYR A 49 -0.70 -3.88 2.40
CA TYR A 49 0.32 -4.91 2.32
C TYR A 49 -0.09 -5.95 1.28
N VAL A 50 0.81 -6.30 0.37
CA VAL A 50 0.59 -7.35 -0.63
C VAL A 50 1.84 -8.19 -0.83
N ARG A 51 1.66 -9.50 -1.00
CA ARG A 51 2.74 -10.44 -1.28
C ARG A 51 2.67 -10.92 -2.72
N THR A 52 3.72 -10.66 -3.49
CA THR A 52 3.83 -11.07 -4.89
C THR A 52 5.00 -12.06 -5.06
N PRO A 53 5.08 -12.80 -6.19
CA PRO A 53 6.31 -13.47 -6.59
C PRO A 53 7.50 -12.49 -6.64
N ASP A 54 8.73 -13.01 -6.54
CA ASP A 54 9.97 -12.22 -6.62
C ASP A 54 10.23 -11.72 -8.05
N GLU A 55 9.39 -10.80 -8.50
CA GLU A 55 9.34 -10.30 -9.87
C GLU A 55 9.44 -8.76 -9.84
N PRO A 56 10.54 -8.16 -10.36
CA PRO A 56 10.78 -6.73 -10.26
C PRO A 56 9.79 -5.87 -11.07
N SER A 57 9.02 -6.50 -11.97
CA SER A 57 7.97 -5.86 -12.76
C SER A 57 6.82 -5.32 -11.90
N TYR A 58 6.51 -5.97 -10.78
CA TYR A 58 5.45 -5.52 -9.87
C TYR A 58 5.81 -4.24 -9.13
N ALA A 59 7.09 -4.07 -8.73
CA ALA A 59 7.52 -2.88 -8.01
C ALA A 59 7.30 -1.60 -8.82
N ALA A 60 7.66 -1.60 -10.10
CA ALA A 60 7.43 -0.46 -11.00
C ALA A 60 5.93 -0.16 -11.20
N ARG A 61 5.10 -1.21 -11.21
CA ARG A 61 3.65 -1.05 -11.29
C ARG A 61 3.07 -0.44 -10.01
N PHE A 62 3.47 -0.93 -8.84
CA PHE A 62 3.00 -0.41 -7.55
C PHE A 62 3.46 1.02 -7.30
N VAL A 63 4.66 1.41 -7.74
CA VAL A 63 5.10 2.80 -7.65
C VAL A 63 4.21 3.74 -8.46
N ALA A 64 3.82 3.33 -9.67
CA ALA A 64 2.95 4.12 -10.53
C ALA A 64 1.52 4.19 -9.97
N LEU A 65 1.02 3.05 -9.45
CA LEU A 65 -0.30 2.99 -8.82
C LEU A 65 -0.36 3.88 -7.58
N ALA A 66 0.62 3.78 -6.68
CA ALA A 66 0.68 4.62 -5.50
C ALA A 66 0.71 6.11 -5.88
N ALA A 67 1.56 6.49 -6.83
CA ALA A 67 1.67 7.88 -7.30
C ALA A 67 0.39 8.42 -7.94
N ASP A 68 -0.43 7.59 -8.58
CA ASP A 68 -1.71 8.00 -9.18
C ASP A 68 -2.75 8.43 -8.12
N HIS A 69 -2.69 7.79 -6.94
CA HIS A 69 -3.61 8.05 -5.84
C HIS A 69 -2.99 8.90 -4.71
N ASP A 70 -1.98 9.71 -5.02
CA ASP A 70 -1.24 10.56 -4.04
C ASP A 70 -0.62 9.76 -2.87
N GLY A 71 -0.40 8.46 -3.09
CA GLY A 71 0.24 7.55 -2.15
C GLY A 71 1.73 7.36 -2.43
N TRP A 72 2.37 6.56 -1.59
CA TRP A 72 3.75 6.14 -1.75
C TRP A 72 3.89 4.62 -1.62
N TYR A 73 4.94 4.08 -2.23
CA TYR A 73 5.21 2.64 -2.26
C TYR A 73 6.49 2.34 -1.49
N ASP A 74 6.40 1.38 -0.57
CA ASP A 74 7.54 0.81 0.13
C ASP A 74 7.86 -0.61 -0.37
N PRO A 75 9.08 -0.84 -0.88
CA PRO A 75 9.52 -2.18 -1.28
C PRO A 75 9.93 -3.11 -0.12
N ASN A 76 10.02 -2.62 1.12
CA ASN A 76 10.48 -3.37 2.30
C ASN A 76 9.72 -2.94 3.59
N PRO A 77 8.44 -3.35 3.77
CA PRO A 77 7.61 -2.98 4.93
C PRO A 77 8.11 -3.39 6.33
N THR A 78 9.25 -4.05 6.46
CA THR A 78 9.76 -4.66 7.69
C THR A 78 11.20 -4.27 8.07
N SER A 79 11.75 -3.19 7.49
CA SER A 79 13.12 -2.77 7.84
C SER A 79 13.25 -2.09 9.20
#